data_AF-A0A141RQX1-F1
#
_entry.id   AF-A0A141RQX1-F1
#
_cell.length_a   1.000
_cell.length_b   1.000
_cell.length_c   1.000
_cell.angle_alpha   90.00
_cell.angle_beta   90.00
_cell.angle_gamma   90.00
#
_symmetry.space_group_name_H-M   'P 1'
#
loop_
_entity.id
_entity.type
_entity.pdbx_description
1 polymer ?
#
loop_
_entity_poly.entity_id
_entity_poly.type
_entity_poly.pdbx_seq_one_letter_code
_entity_poly.pdbx_strand_id
1 'polypeptide(L)'
;EANSAALDAQVADVEKRLKDLVNQEGNENWSKIRDEMGLSMEEGCGIYRTPELMQKTVDKLAELQERFKRVRVTDTSSVFNTDLLYTIELGHGLNVAECMAHSALARKESRGAHQRLDEGCTERDDVNFLKHTLAWRDADGTTRLDYSDVKITTLPPAKRVYGAEAEAADKKEKANG
;
A
#
# COMPACT_ATOMS: atom_id res chain seq x y z
N GLU A 1 -35.23 7.83 16.05
CA GLU A 1 -35.25 6.42 16.50
C GLU A 1 -34.72 5.43 15.46
N ALA A 2 -34.91 5.61 14.15
CA ALA A 2 -34.42 4.64 13.14
C ALA A 2 -32.89 4.45 13.05
N ASN A 3 -32.07 5.38 13.57
CA ASN A 3 -30.62 5.31 13.48
C ASN A 3 -29.96 4.70 14.74
N SER A 4 -30.69 4.52 15.86
CA SER A 4 -30.04 4.03 17.09
C SER A 4 -29.65 2.57 16.97
N ALA A 5 -30.54 1.70 16.48
CA ALA A 5 -30.25 0.27 16.33
C ALA A 5 -29.05 -0.01 15.43
N ALA A 6 -28.87 0.77 14.35
CA ALA A 6 -27.72 0.65 13.47
C ALA A 6 -26.42 1.12 14.15
N LEU A 7 -26.48 2.19 14.94
CA LEU A 7 -25.35 2.66 15.74
C LEU A 7 -24.98 1.66 16.85
N ASP A 8 -25.97 1.12 17.57
CA ASP A 8 -25.79 0.14 18.63
C ASP A 8 -25.13 -1.14 18.07
N ALA A 9 -25.53 -1.58 16.87
CA ALA A 9 -24.90 -2.70 16.17
C ALA A 9 -23.43 -2.41 15.81
N GLN A 10 -23.10 -1.20 15.35
CA GLN A 10 -21.71 -0.80 15.06
C GLN A 10 -20.84 -0.73 16.32
N VAL A 11 -21.39 -0.20 17.42
CA VAL A 11 -20.70 -0.18 18.72
C VAL A 11 -20.39 -1.61 19.17
N ALA A 12 -21.37 -2.50 19.12
CA ALA A 12 -21.19 -3.90 19.51
C ALA A 12 -20.13 -4.61 18.63
N ASP A 13 -20.10 -4.33 17.32
CA ASP A 13 -19.07 -4.86 16.42
C ASP A 13 -17.66 -4.37 16.79
N VAL A 14 -17.50 -3.06 17.00
CA VAL A 14 -16.20 -2.46 17.36
C VAL A 14 -15.71 -3.03 18.70
N GLU A 15 -16.58 -3.07 19.71
CA GLU A 15 -16.22 -3.64 21.00
C GLU A 15 -15.82 -5.10 20.90
N LYS A 16 -16.53 -5.88 20.09
CA LYS A 16 -16.20 -7.29 19.85
C LYS A 16 -14.82 -7.41 19.22
N ARG A 17 -14.53 -6.67 18.14
CA ARG A 17 -13.21 -6.71 17.49
C ARG A 17 -12.07 -6.33 18.42
N LEU A 18 -12.27 -5.30 19.27
CA LEU A 18 -11.28 -4.92 20.27
C LEU A 18 -11.07 -6.00 21.33
N LYS A 19 -12.17 -6.58 21.86
CA LYS A 19 -12.10 -7.68 22.82
C LYS A 19 -11.42 -8.91 22.22
N ASP A 20 -11.74 -9.27 20.99
CA ASP A 20 -11.12 -10.39 20.27
C ASP A 20 -9.62 -10.17 20.11
N LEU A 21 -9.20 -8.95 19.76
CA LEU A 21 -7.78 -8.61 19.60
C LEU A 21 -7.01 -8.59 20.93
N VAL A 22 -7.59 -8.04 22.00
CA VAL A 22 -6.98 -8.03 23.34
C VAL A 22 -6.84 -9.44 23.89
N ASN A 23 -7.83 -10.30 23.64
CA ASN A 23 -7.81 -11.69 24.08
C ASN A 23 -7.12 -12.64 23.10
N GLN A 24 -6.53 -12.11 22.02
CA GLN A 24 -5.85 -12.94 21.02
C GLN A 24 -4.66 -13.65 21.67
N GLU A 25 -4.68 -14.97 21.62
CA GLU A 25 -3.59 -15.79 22.12
C GLU A 25 -2.48 -15.94 21.09
N GLY A 26 -1.25 -16.05 21.57
CA GLY A 26 -0.09 -16.26 20.72
C GLY A 26 1.20 -15.77 21.36
N ASN A 27 2.23 -15.69 20.53
CA ASN A 27 3.59 -15.36 20.92
C ASN A 27 4.25 -14.34 19.98
N GLU A 28 3.52 -13.82 18.99
CA GLU A 28 4.04 -12.78 18.10
C GLU A 28 3.95 -11.41 18.76
N ASN A 29 4.92 -10.57 18.42
CA ASN A 29 5.00 -9.20 18.91
C ASN A 29 4.76 -8.23 17.74
N TRP A 30 3.87 -7.26 17.93
CA TRP A 30 3.50 -6.32 16.89
C TRP A 30 4.70 -5.51 16.36
N SER A 31 5.65 -5.12 17.21
CA SER A 31 6.76 -4.27 16.78
C SER A 31 7.71 -5.01 15.84
N LYS A 32 7.95 -6.30 16.10
CA LYS A 32 8.74 -7.16 15.21
C LYS A 32 8.09 -7.31 13.84
N ILE A 33 6.77 -7.59 13.81
CA ILE A 33 6.02 -7.68 12.54
C ILE A 33 6.06 -6.35 11.80
N ARG A 34 5.93 -5.22 12.51
CA ARG A 34 6.02 -3.88 11.92
C ARG A 34 7.39 -3.61 11.30
N ASP A 35 8.46 -3.97 11.99
CA ASP A 35 9.83 -3.77 11.49
C ASP A 35 10.10 -4.65 10.26
N GLU A 36 9.67 -5.92 10.30
CA GLU A 36 9.75 -6.83 9.15
C GLU A 36 8.94 -6.33 7.94
N MET A 37 7.73 -5.81 8.18
CA MET A 37 6.90 -5.18 7.15
C MET A 37 7.61 -3.97 6.54
N GLY A 38 8.16 -3.08 7.37
CA GLY A 38 8.88 -1.89 6.92
C GLY A 38 10.09 -2.22 6.05
N LEU A 39 10.91 -3.17 6.49
CA LEU A 39 12.06 -3.66 5.73
C LEU A 39 11.65 -4.27 4.38
N SER A 40 10.61 -5.10 4.38
CA SER A 40 10.14 -5.74 3.14
C SER A 40 9.55 -4.73 2.15
N MET A 41 8.86 -3.70 2.65
CA MET A 41 8.33 -2.62 1.81
C MET A 41 9.44 -1.74 1.23
N GLU A 42 10.49 -1.46 1.99
CA GLU A 42 11.67 -0.74 1.48
C GLU A 42 12.38 -1.54 0.38
N GLU A 43 12.57 -2.85 0.59
CA GLU A 43 13.24 -3.73 -0.38
C GLU A 43 12.48 -3.86 -1.71
N GLY A 44 11.17 -4.13 -1.68
CA GLY A 44 10.40 -4.41 -2.90
C GLY A 44 9.59 -3.23 -3.45
N CYS A 45 9.22 -2.28 -2.59
CA CYS A 45 8.38 -1.13 -2.95
C CYS A 45 9.07 0.23 -2.77
N GLY A 46 10.40 0.25 -2.62
CA GLY A 46 11.22 1.45 -2.58
C GLY A 46 11.26 2.23 -3.91
N ILE A 47 12.36 2.99 -4.11
CA ILE A 47 12.54 3.85 -5.30
C ILE A 47 12.58 3.00 -6.57
N TYR A 48 13.48 2.03 -6.62
CA TYR A 48 13.65 1.11 -7.75
C TYR A 48 13.05 -0.25 -7.43
N ARG A 49 12.37 -0.82 -8.41
CA ARG A 49 11.57 -2.03 -8.22
C ARG A 49 11.89 -3.04 -9.29
N THR A 50 12.02 -4.30 -8.88
CA THR A 50 12.10 -5.44 -9.81
C THR A 50 10.94 -6.39 -9.53
N PRO A 51 10.47 -7.18 -10.52
CA PRO A 51 9.41 -8.14 -10.33
C PRO A 51 9.69 -9.11 -9.17
N GLU A 52 10.95 -9.54 -9.04
CA GLU A 52 11.38 -10.54 -8.06
C GLU A 52 11.28 -9.98 -6.64
N LEU A 53 11.77 -8.76 -6.42
CA LEU A 53 11.71 -8.11 -5.11
C LEU A 53 10.27 -7.75 -4.74
N MET A 54 9.47 -7.26 -5.69
CA MET A 54 8.05 -6.97 -5.44
C MET A 54 7.26 -8.24 -5.09
N GLN A 55 7.49 -9.35 -5.82
CA GLN A 55 6.83 -10.62 -5.51
C GLN A 55 7.25 -11.14 -4.13
N LYS A 56 8.55 -11.08 -3.81
CA LYS A 56 9.05 -11.43 -2.47
C LYS A 56 8.35 -10.60 -1.38
N THR A 57 8.12 -9.31 -1.62
CA THR A 57 7.39 -8.45 -0.68
C THR A 57 5.93 -8.86 -0.55
N VAL A 58 5.22 -9.16 -1.65
CA VAL A 58 3.85 -9.69 -1.59
C VAL A 58 3.78 -10.96 -0.75
N ASP A 59 4.67 -11.91 -1.01
CA ASP A 59 4.72 -13.17 -0.27
C ASP A 59 5.01 -12.96 1.22
N LYS A 60 5.94 -12.04 1.54
CA LYS A 60 6.27 -11.69 2.91
C LYS A 60 5.11 -11.01 3.63
N LEU A 61 4.37 -10.12 2.96
CA LEU A 61 3.21 -9.48 3.55
C LEU A 61 2.09 -10.48 3.85
N ALA A 62 1.87 -11.46 2.97
CA ALA A 62 0.93 -12.55 3.21
C ALA A 62 1.35 -13.40 4.43
N GLU A 63 2.65 -13.72 4.57
CA GLU A 63 3.19 -14.38 5.76
C GLU A 63 2.94 -13.55 7.05
N LEU A 64 3.20 -12.24 7.00
CA LEU A 64 3.03 -11.34 8.13
C LEU A 64 1.55 -11.17 8.53
N GLN A 65 0.63 -11.19 7.57
CA GLN A 65 -0.82 -11.24 7.83
C GLN A 65 -1.21 -12.50 8.62
N GLU A 66 -0.66 -13.66 8.25
CA GLU A 66 -0.90 -14.90 8.99
C GLU A 66 -0.25 -14.90 10.37
N ARG A 67 0.90 -14.25 10.54
CA ARG A 67 1.55 -14.06 11.85
C ARG A 67 0.78 -13.08 12.73
N PHE A 68 0.17 -12.05 12.15
CA PHE A 68 -0.61 -11.06 12.89
C PHE A 68 -1.79 -11.70 13.65
N LYS A 69 -2.37 -12.79 13.13
CA LYS A 69 -3.41 -13.59 13.82
C LYS A 69 -2.94 -14.24 15.13
N ARG A 70 -1.64 -14.23 15.42
CA ARG A 70 -1.01 -14.76 16.65
C ARG A 70 -0.29 -13.67 17.46
N VAL A 71 -0.54 -12.39 17.15
CA VAL A 71 -0.05 -11.28 17.96
C VAL A 71 -0.71 -11.33 19.33
N ARG A 72 0.09 -11.15 20.37
CA ARG A 72 -0.40 -11.04 21.73
C ARG A 72 -0.22 -9.62 22.22
N VAL A 73 -1.33 -8.99 22.62
CA VAL A 73 -1.29 -7.76 23.40
C VAL A 73 -0.91 -8.14 24.84
N THR A 74 0.19 -7.57 25.33
CA THR A 74 0.77 -7.92 26.63
C THR A 74 0.30 -6.99 27.74
N ASP A 75 0.04 -5.72 27.41
CA ASP A 75 -0.58 -4.78 28.34
C ASP A 75 -2.09 -5.06 28.45
N THR A 76 -2.54 -5.40 29.65
CA THR A 76 -3.95 -5.70 29.95
C THR A 76 -4.70 -4.50 30.55
N SER A 77 -4.03 -3.35 30.70
CA SER A 77 -4.66 -2.13 31.19
C SER A 77 -5.70 -1.60 30.21
N SER A 78 -6.77 -1.02 30.74
CA SER A 78 -7.85 -0.44 29.94
C SER A 78 -7.67 1.06 29.66
N VAL A 79 -6.67 1.69 30.28
CA VAL A 79 -6.47 3.14 30.26
C VAL A 79 -5.14 3.43 29.58
N PHE A 80 -5.16 4.19 28.48
CA PHE A 80 -3.97 4.56 27.71
C PHE A 80 -3.09 3.36 27.27
N ASN A 81 -3.73 2.27 26.84
CA ASN A 81 -3.04 1.08 26.36
C ASN A 81 -2.45 1.31 24.95
N THR A 82 -1.18 1.70 24.92
CA THR A 82 -0.45 1.94 23.65
C THR A 82 -0.13 0.66 22.90
N ASP A 83 0.01 -0.46 23.61
CA ASP A 83 0.25 -1.79 23.02
C ASP A 83 -0.92 -2.21 22.11
N LEU A 84 -2.15 -2.04 22.61
CA LEU A 84 -3.37 -2.26 21.85
C LEU A 84 -3.48 -1.29 20.65
N LEU A 85 -3.22 0.00 20.87
CA LEU A 85 -3.28 1.01 19.81
C LEU A 85 -2.34 0.66 18.65
N TYR A 86 -1.07 0.37 18.93
CA TYR A 86 -0.09 0.02 17.90
C TYR A 86 -0.41 -1.31 17.22
N THR A 87 -1.00 -2.26 17.94
CA THR A 87 -1.46 -3.52 17.35
C THR A 87 -2.59 -3.27 16.34
N ILE A 88 -3.54 -2.37 16.64
CA ILE A 88 -4.60 -1.97 15.70
C ILE A 88 -4.00 -1.29 14.47
N GLU A 89 -3.10 -0.33 14.67
CA GLU A 89 -2.43 0.38 13.59
C GLU A 89 -1.66 -0.56 12.67
N LEU A 90 -0.97 -1.56 13.24
CA LEU A 90 -0.27 -2.59 12.47
C LEU A 90 -1.22 -3.38 11.57
N GLY A 91 -2.37 -3.82 12.08
CA GLY A 91 -3.36 -4.55 11.29
C GLY A 91 -3.84 -3.75 10.06
N HIS A 92 -4.08 -2.46 10.24
CA HIS A 92 -4.40 -1.56 9.12
C HIS A 92 -3.20 -1.33 8.18
N GLY A 93 -2.01 -1.17 8.74
CA GLY A 93 -0.75 -1.01 8.00
C GLY A 93 -0.48 -2.18 7.05
N LEU A 94 -0.66 -3.41 7.53
CA LEU A 94 -0.50 -4.62 6.71
C LEU A 94 -1.48 -4.65 5.53
N ASN A 95 -2.74 -4.23 5.73
CA ASN A 95 -3.73 -4.16 4.64
C ASN A 95 -3.37 -3.13 3.57
N VAL A 96 -2.86 -1.95 3.99
CA VAL A 96 -2.41 -0.91 3.06
C VAL A 96 -1.15 -1.35 2.32
N ALA A 97 -0.19 -1.95 3.02
CA ALA A 97 1.05 -2.45 2.43
C ALA A 97 0.78 -3.49 1.34
N GLU A 98 -0.14 -4.42 1.58
CA GLU A 98 -0.60 -5.40 0.59
C GLU A 98 -1.19 -4.74 -0.65
N CYS A 99 -2.10 -3.79 -0.47
CA CYS A 99 -2.68 -3.05 -1.58
C CYS A 99 -1.60 -2.35 -2.41
N MET A 100 -0.59 -1.77 -1.76
CA MET A 100 0.54 -1.11 -2.43
C MET A 100 1.42 -2.10 -3.21
N ALA A 101 1.81 -3.22 -2.59
CA ALA A 101 2.69 -4.21 -3.19
C ALA A 101 2.04 -4.89 -4.41
N HIS A 102 0.78 -5.32 -4.29
CA HIS A 102 0.01 -5.85 -5.41
C HIS A 102 -0.15 -4.81 -6.53
N SER A 103 -0.45 -3.55 -6.19
CA SER A 103 -0.58 -2.47 -7.18
C SER A 103 0.73 -2.22 -7.92
N ALA A 104 1.86 -2.24 -7.21
CA ALA A 104 3.18 -2.04 -7.80
C ALA A 104 3.56 -3.19 -8.74
N LEU A 105 3.28 -4.42 -8.35
CA LEU A 105 3.58 -5.61 -9.17
C LEU A 105 2.71 -5.67 -10.43
N ALA A 106 1.42 -5.31 -10.33
CA ALA A 106 0.50 -5.35 -11.46
C ALA A 106 0.73 -4.21 -12.47
N ARG A 107 1.34 -3.10 -12.05
CA ARG A 107 1.57 -1.93 -12.90
C ARG A 107 2.88 -2.07 -13.67
N LYS A 108 2.79 -2.56 -14.91
CA LYS A 108 3.94 -2.87 -15.75
C LYS A 108 4.40 -1.66 -16.60
N GLU A 109 4.78 -0.58 -15.94
CA GLU A 109 5.41 0.61 -16.55
C GLU A 109 6.27 1.35 -15.52
N SER A 110 6.97 2.42 -15.95
CA SER A 110 7.60 3.38 -15.04
C SER A 110 6.96 4.76 -15.18
N ARG A 111 6.46 5.32 -14.08
CA ARG A 111 5.76 6.60 -14.07
C ARG A 111 5.91 7.32 -12.73
N GLY A 112 6.52 8.50 -12.75
CA GLY A 112 6.71 9.31 -11.54
C GLY A 112 7.62 8.63 -10.52
N ALA A 113 7.13 8.38 -9.31
CA ALA A 113 7.90 7.69 -8.26
C ALA A 113 7.91 6.16 -8.39
N HIS A 114 7.09 5.60 -9.29
CA HIS A 114 7.10 4.16 -9.58
C HIS A 114 8.12 3.88 -10.68
N GLN A 115 9.31 3.40 -10.32
CA GLN A 115 10.39 3.10 -11.25
C GLN A 115 10.66 1.59 -11.26
N ARG A 116 10.38 0.95 -12.39
CA ARG A 116 10.60 -0.47 -12.64
C ARG A 116 11.84 -0.67 -13.49
N LEU A 117 12.66 -1.67 -13.13
CA LEU A 117 13.93 -1.96 -13.80
C LEU A 117 13.87 -3.16 -14.76
N ASP A 118 12.74 -3.86 -14.81
CA ASP A 118 12.56 -4.99 -15.73
C ASP A 118 12.26 -4.56 -17.16
N GLU A 119 12.61 -5.47 -18.07
CA GLU A 119 12.48 -5.27 -19.51
C GLU A 119 11.05 -4.89 -19.93
N GLY A 120 10.95 -3.87 -20.78
CA GLY A 120 9.66 -3.35 -21.26
C GLY A 120 8.90 -2.49 -20.26
N CYS A 121 9.41 -2.29 -19.03
CA CYS A 121 8.74 -1.51 -17.99
C CYS A 121 9.53 -0.28 -17.52
N THR A 122 10.70 0.00 -18.12
CA THR A 122 11.57 1.12 -17.74
C THR A 122 11.05 2.49 -18.18
N GLU A 123 10.12 2.50 -19.13
CA GLU A 123 9.53 3.71 -19.70
C GLU A 123 8.06 3.85 -19.32
N ARG A 124 7.52 5.05 -19.54
CA ARG A 124 6.09 5.34 -19.37
C ARG A 124 5.29 4.69 -20.49
N ASP A 125 4.19 4.04 -20.14
CA ASP A 125 3.26 3.43 -21.10
C ASP A 125 1.89 4.11 -21.04
N ASP A 126 1.68 5.09 -21.92
CA ASP A 126 0.40 5.80 -22.00
C ASP A 126 -0.70 5.01 -22.73
N VAL A 127 -0.37 3.92 -23.43
CA VAL A 127 -1.36 3.09 -24.12
C VAL A 127 -2.04 2.17 -23.12
N ASN A 128 -1.27 1.45 -22.31
CA ASN A 128 -1.83 0.47 -21.39
C ASN A 128 -2.08 1.04 -20.00
N PHE A 129 -1.34 2.06 -19.55
CA PHE A 129 -1.35 2.49 -18.15
C PHE A 129 -1.65 3.98 -17.92
N LEU A 130 -2.26 4.68 -18.88
CA LEU A 130 -2.86 6.01 -18.64
C LEU A 130 -4.17 5.91 -17.83
N LYS A 131 -4.07 5.35 -16.63
CA LYS A 131 -5.17 5.04 -15.71
C LYS A 131 -4.68 5.04 -14.26
N HIS A 132 -5.59 5.30 -13.33
CA HIS A 132 -5.35 5.16 -11.90
C HIS A 132 -5.53 3.69 -11.51
N THR A 133 -4.61 3.17 -10.70
CA THR A 133 -4.81 1.88 -10.04
C THR A 133 -5.72 2.10 -8.85
N LEU A 134 -6.81 1.34 -8.77
CA LEU A 134 -7.71 1.29 -7.64
C LEU A 134 -7.52 -0.06 -6.94
N ALA A 135 -7.28 -0.04 -5.64
CA ALA A 135 -7.06 -1.24 -4.85
C ALA A 135 -8.07 -1.33 -3.71
N TRP A 136 -8.64 -2.52 -3.53
CA TRP A 136 -9.54 -2.84 -2.42
C TRP A 136 -9.01 -4.05 -1.69
N ARG A 137 -9.08 -4.01 -0.36
CA ARG A 137 -8.91 -5.18 0.49
C ARG A 137 -10.29 -5.71 0.82
N ASP A 138 -10.63 -6.87 0.27
CA ASP A 138 -11.91 -7.51 0.50
C ASP A 138 -11.93 -8.20 1.86
N ALA A 139 -13.12 -8.53 2.36
CA ALA A 139 -13.31 -9.07 3.72
C ALA A 139 -12.65 -10.44 3.93
N ASP A 140 -12.38 -11.18 2.86
CA ASP A 140 -11.64 -12.45 2.87
C ASP A 140 -10.11 -12.27 2.92
N GLY A 141 -9.64 -11.01 2.93
CA GLY A 141 -8.22 -10.68 2.93
C GLY A 141 -7.60 -10.67 1.54
N THR A 142 -8.36 -10.82 0.46
CA THR A 142 -7.82 -10.70 -0.89
C THR A 142 -7.67 -9.23 -1.32
N THR A 143 -6.66 -8.96 -2.14
CA THR A 143 -6.48 -7.64 -2.75
C THR A 143 -7.03 -7.66 -4.17
N ARG A 144 -8.12 -6.95 -4.41
CA ARG A 144 -8.67 -6.76 -5.75
C ARG A 144 -8.16 -5.46 -6.34
N LEU A 145 -7.72 -5.52 -7.58
CA LEU A 145 -7.29 -4.36 -8.35
C LEU A 145 -8.29 -4.09 -9.48
N ASP A 146 -8.51 -2.81 -9.73
CA ASP A 146 -9.23 -2.31 -10.89
C ASP A 146 -8.54 -1.03 -11.37
N TYR A 147 -9.01 -0.49 -12.48
CA TYR A 147 -8.45 0.72 -13.06
C TYR A 147 -9.55 1.71 -13.44
N SER A 148 -9.27 2.99 -13.22
CA SER A 148 -10.11 4.07 -13.73
C SER A 148 -9.33 4.98 -14.65
N ASP A 149 -9.96 5.38 -15.75
CA ASP A 149 -9.34 6.24 -16.74
C ASP A 149 -8.96 7.61 -16.18
N VAL A 150 -7.83 8.14 -16.66
CA VAL A 150 -7.43 9.51 -16.37
C VAL A 150 -8.31 10.45 -17.20
N LYS A 151 -9.00 11.38 -16.54
CA LYS A 151 -9.73 12.45 -17.24
C LYS A 151 -8.74 13.52 -17.73
N ILE A 152 -8.34 13.40 -19.00
CA ILE A 152 -7.55 14.44 -19.68
C ILE A 152 -8.45 15.65 -19.91
N THR A 153 -8.00 16.81 -19.46
CA THR A 153 -8.73 18.07 -19.61
C THR A 153 -8.04 18.96 -20.63
N THR A 154 -7.26 19.94 -20.17
CA THR A 154 -6.69 21.00 -21.01
C THR A 154 -5.37 20.60 -21.64
N LEU A 155 -4.54 19.82 -20.93
CA LEU A 155 -3.19 19.49 -21.35
C LEU A 155 -3.08 18.01 -21.71
N PRO A 156 -2.73 17.66 -22.95
CA PRO A 156 -2.51 16.28 -23.33
C PRO A 156 -1.26 15.70 -22.64
N PRO A 157 -1.20 14.38 -22.43
CA PRO A 157 -0.01 13.72 -21.89
C PRO A 157 1.22 14.00 -22.78
N ALA A 158 2.28 14.52 -22.18
CA ALA A 158 3.56 14.77 -22.83
C ALA A 158 4.69 14.22 -21.97
N LYS A 159 5.84 13.90 -22.57
CA LYS A 159 7.02 13.47 -21.81
C LYS A 159 7.38 14.55 -20.80
N ARG A 160 7.51 14.17 -19.53
CA ARG A 160 7.97 15.08 -18.49
C ARG A 160 9.49 15.10 -18.52
N VAL A 161 10.07 16.27 -18.72
CA VAL A 161 11.52 16.51 -18.62
C VAL A 161 11.82 17.14 -17.28
N TYR A 162 12.83 16.62 -16.58
CA TYR A 162 13.26 17.10 -15.27
C TYR A 162 14.79 17.23 -15.24
N GLY A 163 15.29 18.16 -14.41
CA GLY A 163 16.73 18.35 -14.22
C GLY A 163 17.47 18.73 -15.51
N ALA A 164 18.62 18.10 -15.74
CA ALA A 164 19.50 18.43 -16.88
C ALA A 164 18.82 18.25 -18.25
N GLU A 165 17.87 17.33 -18.40
CA GLU A 165 17.13 17.17 -19.66
C GLU A 165 16.19 18.35 -19.94
N ALA A 166 15.58 18.94 -18.90
CA ALA A 166 14.75 20.13 -19.05
C ALA A 166 15.60 21.34 -19.46
N GLU A 167 16.77 21.53 -18.82
CA GLU A 167 17.70 22.60 -19.19
C GLU A 167 18.22 22.47 -20.63
N ALA A 168 18.45 21.23 -21.09
CA ALA A 168 18.86 20.96 -22.46
C ALA A 168 17.73 21.19 -23.48
N ALA A 169 16.48 20.84 -23.12
CA ALA A 169 15.30 21.11 -23.94
C ALA A 169 15.06 22.62 -24.09
N ASP A 170 15.10 23.38 -22.98
CA ASP A 170 14.98 24.85 -22.98
C ASP A 170 16.06 25.52 -23.83
N LYS A 171 17.31 25.04 -23.77
CA LYS A 171 18.41 25.56 -24.60
C LYS A 171 18.19 25.31 -26.09
N LYS A 172 17.66 24.13 -26.47
CA LYS A 172 17.33 23.82 -27.87
C LYS A 172 16.16 24.67 -28.38
N GLU A 173 15.15 24.89 -27.56
CA GLU A 173 13.98 25.68 -27.93
C GLU A 173 14.35 27.16 -28.14
N LYS A 174 15.18 27.73 -27.26
CA LYS A 174 15.71 29.10 -27.40
C LYS A 174 16.71 29.29 -28.55
N ALA A 175 17.36 28.23 -29.02
CA ALA A 175 18.30 28.30 -30.14
C ALA A 175 17.61 28.20 -31.51
N ASN A 176 16.37 27.69 -31.54
CA ASN A 176 15.58 27.47 -32.76
C ASN A 176 14.48 28.51 -32.98
N GLY A 177 14.34 29.50 -32.09
CA GLY A 177 13.45 30.66 -32.22
C GLY A 177 14.25 31.95 -32.41
#